data_AF-A0A1I7XW22-F1
#
_entry.id   AF-A0A1I7XW22-F1
#
_cell.length_a   1.000
_cell.length_b   1.000
_cell.length_c   1.000
_cell.angle_alpha   90.00
_cell.angle_beta   90.00
_cell.angle_gamma   90.00
#
_symmetry.space_group_name_H-M   'P 1'
#
loop_
_entity.id
_entity.type
_entity.pdbx_description
1 polymer ?
#
loop_
_entity_poly.entity_id
_entity_poly.type
_entity_poly.pdbx_seq_one_letter_code
_entity_poly.pdbx_strand_id
1 'polypeptide(L)' 'MGRASTLSLHERYQIKSLSTTGYTVKQIADVVKRSGKAIMNFLRHQEEYGTKKSSGQPSMLNDREKGNSADYVE' A
#
# COMPACT_ATOMS: atom_id res chain seq x y z
N MET A 1 -16.75 -1.55 0.90
CA MET A 1 -16.16 -0.19 0.83
C MET A 1 -14.86 -0.27 0.04
N GLY A 2 -14.74 0.46 -1.07
CA GLY A 2 -13.51 0.50 -1.85
C GLY A 2 -12.36 1.06 -1.03
N ARG A 3 -11.24 0.34 -0.97
CA ARG A 3 -10.02 0.82 -0.30
C ARG A 3 -9.52 2.04 -1.07
N ALA A 4 -9.26 3.14 -0.37
CA ALA A 4 -8.60 4.30 -0.98
C ALA A 4 -7.26 3.86 -1.60
N SER A 5 -7.03 4.25 -2.84
CA SER A 5 -5.80 3.89 -3.57
C SER A 5 -4.57 4.32 -2.78
N THR A 6 -3.66 3.37 -2.56
CA THR A 6 -2.33 3.63 -1.99
C THR A 6 -1.67 4.80 -2.73
N LEU A 7 -0.87 5.61 -2.02
CA LEU A 7 -0.11 6.70 -2.65
C LEU A 7 0.76 6.13 -3.78
N SER A 8 0.66 6.73 -4.96
CA SER A 8 1.49 6.40 -6.11
C SER A 8 2.96 6.70 -5.83
N LEU A 9 3.85 6.11 -6.61
CA LEU A 9 5.28 6.37 -6.49
C LEU A 9 5.61 7.87 -6.65
N HIS A 10 4.99 8.53 -7.62
CA HIS A 10 5.17 9.96 -7.87
C HIS A 10 4.69 10.84 -6.70
N GLU A 11 3.49 10.57 -6.17
CA GLU A 11 2.97 11.30 -4.99
C GLU A 11 3.89 11.12 -3.78
N ARG A 12 4.43 9.91 -3.57
CA ARG A 12 5.39 9.63 -2.49
C ARG A 12 6.68 10.44 -2.64
N TYR A 13 7.23 10.55 -3.85
CA TYR A 13 8.41 11.37 -4.11
C TYR A 13 8.14 12.86 -3.88
N GLN A 14 7.00 13.38 -4.34
CA GLN A 14 6.63 14.78 -4.09
C GLN A 14 6.46 15.07 -2.60
N ILE A 15 5.76 14.21 -1.87
CA ILE A 15 5.60 14.35 -0.40
C ILE A 15 6.97 14.35 0.28
N LYS A 16 7.88 13.45 -0.12
CA LYS A 16 9.23 13.39 0.44
C LYS A 16 10.00 14.70 0.19
N SER A 17 10.03 15.16 -1.05
CA SER A 17 10.70 16.42 -1.43
C SER A 17 10.16 17.62 -0.63
N LEU A 18 8.84 17.79 -0.57
CA LEU A 18 8.21 18.90 0.16
C LEU A 18 8.45 18.82 1.67
N SER A 19 8.44 17.61 2.23
CA SER A 19 8.76 17.42 3.66
C SER A 19 10.20 17.81 3.99
N THR A 20 11.15 17.52 3.09
CA THR A 20 12.55 17.92 3.25
C THR A 20 12.72 19.43 3.17
N THR A 21 11.92 20.12 2.35
CA THR A 21 11.90 21.59 2.26
C THR A 21 11.21 22.25 3.47
N GLY A 22 10.61 21.48 4.39
CA GLY A 22 10.00 22.01 5.62
C GLY A 22 8.52 22.42 5.48
N TYR A 23 7.84 21.96 4.42
CA TYR A 23 6.41 22.23 4.27
C TYR A 23 5.58 21.51 5.32
N THR A 24 4.51 22.16 5.78
CA THR A 24 3.55 21.55 6.71
C THR A 24 2.70 20.49 6.01
N VAL A 25 2.22 19.50 6.78
CA VAL A 25 1.33 18.43 6.26
C VAL A 25 0.11 19.00 5.54
N LYS A 26 -0.43 20.14 6.01
CA LYS A 26 -1.57 20.81 5.37
C LYS A 26 -1.22 21.33 3.98
N GLN A 27 -0.09 22.02 3.83
CA GLN A 27 0.37 22.52 2.54
C GLN A 27 0.68 21.36 1.57
N ILE A 28 1.29 20.28 2.05
CA ILE A 28 1.56 19.09 1.23
C ILE A 28 0.24 18.45 0.76
N ALA A 29 -0.78 18.39 1.62
CA ALA A 29 -2.11 17.87 1.26
C ALA A 29 -2.75 18.69 0.13
N ASP A 30 -2.63 20.00 0.19
CA ASP A 30 -3.18 20.92 -0.81
C ASP A 30 -2.46 20.80 -2.17
N VAL A 31 -1.15 20.54 -2.17
CA VAL A 31 -0.34 20.35 -3.38
C VAL A 31 -0.59 18.98 -4.01
N VAL A 32 -0.51 17.91 -3.21
CA VAL A 32 -0.60 16.52 -3.68
C VAL A 32 -2.06 16.09 -3.88
N LYS A 33 -3.03 16.93 -3.50
CA LYS A 33 -4.49 16.65 -3.58
C LYS A 33 -4.86 15.34 -2.86
N ARG A 34 -4.24 15.10 -1.71
CA ARG A 34 -4.44 13.91 -0.88
C ARG A 34 -4.78 14.30 0.55
N SER A 35 -5.43 13.39 1.27
CA SER A 35 -5.79 13.65 2.66
C SER A 35 -4.54 13.77 3.54
N GLY A 36 -4.56 14.71 4.50
CA GLY A 36 -3.48 14.87 5.46
C GLY A 36 -3.20 13.59 6.26
N LYS A 37 -4.21 12.75 6.47
CA LYS A 37 -4.07 11.43 7.11
C LYS A 37 -3.20 10.49 6.28
N ALA A 38 -3.36 10.46 4.96
CA ALA A 38 -2.55 9.63 4.07
C ALA A 38 -1.08 10.09 4.06
N ILE A 39 -0.86 11.40 4.03
CA ILE A 39 0.48 12.00 4.10
C ILE A 39 1.14 11.71 5.43
N MET A 40 0.44 11.92 6.55
CA MET A 40 0.97 11.63 7.88
C MET A 40 1.30 10.13 8.04
N ASN A 41 0.46 9.24 7.51
CA ASN A 41 0.73 7.80 7.52
C ASN A 41 1.99 7.45 6.72
N PHE A 42 2.18 8.06 5.55
CA PHE A 42 3.39 7.89 4.74
C PHE A 42 4.66 8.40 5.44
N LEU A 43 4.62 9.62 5.98
CA LEU A 43 5.77 10.24 6.65
C LEU A 43 6.20 9.46 7.90
N ARG A 44 5.28 8.81 8.61
CA ARG A 44 5.56 7.96 9.78
C ARG A 44 6.16 6.60 9.44
N HIS A 45 5.96 6.10 8.22
CA HIS A 45 6.30 4.72 7.83
C HIS A 45 7.06 4.64 6.50
N GLN A 46 7.99 5.56 6.23
CA GLN A 46 8.62 5.69 4.91
C GLN A 46 9.27 4.39 4.40
N GLU A 47 9.90 3.61 5.28
CA GLU A 47 10.58 2.34 4.93
C GLU A 47 9.60 1.19 4.66
N GLU A 48 8.47 1.13 5.39
CA GLU A 48 7.49 0.04 5.30
C GLU A 48 6.30 0.36 4.38
N TYR A 49 6.18 1.60 3.90
CA TYR A 49 4.97 2.04 3.21
C TYR A 49 4.81 1.36 1.85
N GLY A 50 3.79 0.50 1.76
CA GLY A 50 3.46 -0.25 0.54
C GLY A 50 4.26 -1.54 0.34
N THR A 51 5.14 -1.92 1.28
CA THR A 51 5.88 -3.19 1.23
C THR A 51 5.18 -4.32 2.00
N LYS A 52 4.17 -3.99 2.81
CA LYS A 52 3.38 -4.99 3.55
C LYS A 52 2.65 -5.89 2.58
N LYS A 53 3.14 -7.14 2.45
CA LYS A 53 2.43 -8.22 1.79
C LYS A 53 1.15 -8.50 2.56
N SER A 54 0.01 -8.58 1.88
CA SER A 54 -1.17 -9.15 2.49
C SER A 54 -0.89 -10.64 2.74
N SER A 55 -1.04 -11.09 3.98
CA SER A 55 -1.35 -12.50 4.22
C SER A 55 -2.67 -12.75 3.50
N GLY A 56 -2.61 -13.39 2.33
CA GLY A 56 -3.80 -13.67 1.52
C GLY A 56 -4.88 -14.34 2.36
N GLN A 57 -6.12 -14.30 1.89
CA GLN A 57 -7.19 -15.02 2.57
C GLN A 57 -6.81 -16.51 2.60
N PRO A 58 -6.76 -17.15 3.78
CA PRO A 58 -6.45 -18.58 3.85
C PRO A 58 -7.46 -19.35 3.01
N SER A 59 -6.94 -20.22 2.13
CA SER A 59 -7.79 -21.10 1.33
C SER A 59 -8.50 -22.07 2.24
N MET A 60 -9.78 -22.33 1.98
CA MET A 60 -10.57 -23.33 2.70
C MET A 60 -10.09 -24.78 2.46
N LEU A 61 -9.17 -24.98 1.52
CA LEU A 61 -8.58 -26.28 1.21
C LEU A 61 -7.52 -26.64 2.26
N ASN A 62 -7.61 -27.85 2.78
CA ASN A 62 -6.54 -28.45 3.58
C ASN A 62 -5.38 -28.88 2.65
N ASP A 63 -4.18 -29.07 3.23
CA ASP A 63 -2.97 -29.44 2.46
C ASP A 63 -3.14 -30.76 1.67
N ARG A 64 -4.08 -31.61 2.08
CA ARG A 64 -4.37 -32.91 1.48
C ARG A 64 -5.20 -32.82 0.18
N GLU A 65 -6.01 -31.79 0.01
CA GLU A 65 -6.84 -31.60 -1.19
C GLU A 65 -6.08 -30.93 -2.34
N LYS A 66 -5.00 -30.20 -2.03
CA LYS A 66 -4.21 -29.45 -3.01
C LYS A 66 -3.34 -30.33 -3.92
N GLY A 67 -3.03 -31.56 -3.51
CA GLY A 67 -2.17 -32.49 -4.26
C GLY A 67 -2.87 -33.30 -5.35
N ASN A 68 -4.20 -33.33 -5.39
CA ASN A 68 -4.95 -34.29 -6.21
C ASN A 68 -5.50 -33.70 -7.52
N SER A 69 -5.23 -32.43 -7.85
CA SER A 69 -5.76 -31.79 -9.06
C SER A 69 -4.81 -31.81 -10.26
N ALA A 70 -3.69 -32.54 -10.20
CA ALA A 70 -2.69 -32.61 -11.26
C ALA A 70 -2.80 -33.84 -12.19
N ASP A 71 -3.66 -34.81 -11.87
CA ASP A 71 -3.76 -36.09 -12.61
C ASP A 71 -5.04 -36.20 -13.44
N TYR A 72 -5.27 -35.26 -14.38
CA TYR A 72 -6.28 -35.44 -15.44
C TYR A 72 -5.84 -34.78 -16.75
N VAL A 73 -4.78 -35.31 -17.36
CA VAL A 73 -4.51 -35.19 -18.81
C VAL A 73 -3.87 -36.49 -19.30
N GLU A 74 -4.68 -37.41 -19.81
CA GLU A 74 -4.41 -38.19 -21.02
C GLU A 74 -5.74 -38.65 -21.63
#